data_AF-A0A954KDE9-F1
#
_entry.id   AF-A0A954KDE9-F1
#
_cell.length_a   1.000
_cell.length_b   1.000
_cell.length_c   1.000
_cell.angle_alpha   90.00
_cell.angle_beta   90.00
_cell.angle_gamma   90.00
#
_symmetry.space_group_name_H-M   'P 1'
#
loop_
_entity.id
_entity.type
_entity.pdbx_description
1 polymer ?
#
loop_
_entity_poly.entity_id
_entity_poly.type
_entity_poly.pdbx_seq_one_letter_code
_entity_poly.pdbx_strand_id
1 'polypeptide(L)'
;MIQPSSNFGYSSEVDLRLDLGGRQVSLHAVGPEQVTLREPIDAPAGPAEVIVCIDGRERRSPVMLPDGLSSDSKYARTIRQPV
;
A
#
# COMPACT_ATOMS: atom_id res chain seq x y z
N MET A 1 6.27 40.15 26.61
CA MET A 1 6.12 39.61 25.23
C MET A 1 5.92 38.11 25.37
N ILE A 2 4.76 37.59 24.96
CA ILE A 2 4.49 36.15 24.93
C ILE A 2 4.81 35.67 23.51
N GLN A 3 5.79 34.77 23.36
CA GLN A 3 6.06 34.13 22.08
C GLN A 3 5.03 33.01 21.86
N PRO A 4 4.32 32.98 20.71
CA PRO A 4 3.50 31.83 20.38
C PRO A 4 4.41 30.67 19.96
N SER A 5 4.39 29.58 20.70
CA SER A 5 4.97 28.31 20.28
C SER A 5 4.19 27.80 19.06
N SER A 6 4.79 27.90 17.88
CA SER A 6 4.26 27.31 16.65
C SER A 6 4.41 25.79 16.71
N ASN A 7 3.34 25.13 17.13
CA ASN A 7 3.14 23.69 16.94
C ASN A 7 2.98 23.43 15.42
N PHE A 8 4.08 23.30 14.69
CA PHE A 8 4.03 22.81 13.31
C PHE A 8 3.60 21.34 13.35
N GLY A 9 2.31 21.08 13.13
CA GLY A 9 1.81 19.74 12.89
C GLY A 9 2.39 19.25 11.56
N TYR A 10 3.35 18.33 11.60
CA TYR A 10 3.82 17.63 10.41
C TYR A 10 2.69 16.69 9.96
N SER A 11 1.89 17.13 9.00
CA SER A 11 0.95 16.29 8.28
C SER A 11 1.63 15.85 7.00
N SER A 12 1.74 14.54 6.78
CA SER A 12 2.13 13.99 5.49
C SER A 12 0.91 13.37 4.82
N GLU A 13 0.78 13.59 3.51
CA GLU A 13 -0.20 12.88 2.70
C GLU A 13 0.38 11.51 2.34
N VAL A 14 -0.35 10.45 2.68
CA VAL A 14 0.06 9.08 2.39
C VAL A 14 -0.98 8.42 1.50
N ASP A 15 -0.55 8.04 0.30
CA ASP A 15 -1.33 7.24 -0.63
C ASP A 15 -0.70 5.84 -0.77
N LEU A 16 -1.53 4.82 -0.61
CA LEU A 16 -1.13 3.42 -0.65
C LEU A 16 -1.89 2.72 -1.78
N ARG A 17 -1.15 2.16 -2.73
CA ARG A 17 -1.69 1.44 -3.88
C ARG A 17 -0.97 0.11 -4.07
N LEU A 18 -1.67 -0.84 -4.65
CA LEU A 18 -1.13 -2.10 -5.16
C LEU A 18 -1.32 -2.09 -6.67
N ASP A 19 -0.24 -2.28 -7.42
CA ASP A 19 -0.28 -2.45 -8.87
C ASP A 19 -0.22 -3.93 -9.22
N LEU A 20 -1.23 -4.41 -9.92
CA LEU A 20 -1.39 -5.79 -10.38
C LEU A 20 -1.10 -5.87 -11.88
N GLY A 21 0.10 -5.47 -12.31
CA GLY A 21 0.47 -5.45 -13.71
C GLY A 21 -0.30 -4.41 -14.53
N GLY A 22 -0.43 -3.20 -13.99
CA GLY A 22 -1.13 -2.07 -14.60
C GLY A 22 -2.54 -1.81 -14.08
N ARG A 23 -3.11 -2.70 -13.28
CA ARG A 23 -4.35 -2.44 -12.54
C ARG A 23 -4.03 -1.96 -11.13
N GLN A 24 -4.37 -0.70 -10.84
CA GLN A 24 -4.15 -0.12 -9.52
C GLN A 24 -5.32 -0.37 -8.58
N VAL A 25 -4.99 -0.71 -7.34
CA VAL A 25 -5.93 -1.05 -6.28
C VAL A 25 -5.56 -0.27 -5.03
N SER A 26 -6.50 0.47 -4.44
CA SER A 26 -6.23 1.25 -3.25
C SER A 26 -6.08 0.36 -2.02
N LEU A 27 -5.02 0.60 -1.25
CA LEU A 27 -4.77 -0.06 0.01
C LEU A 27 -5.20 0.83 1.18
N HIS A 28 -5.69 0.18 2.23
CA HIS A 28 -5.93 0.79 3.53
C HIS A 28 -4.66 0.78 4.39
N ALA A 29 -3.90 -0.32 4.33
CA ALA A 29 -2.67 -0.48 5.10
C ALA A 29 -1.69 -1.45 4.41
N VAL A 30 -0.41 -1.32 4.73
CA VAL A 30 0.67 -2.22 4.31
C VAL A 30 1.39 -2.72 5.55
N GLY A 31 1.51 -4.03 5.69
CA GLY A 31 2.32 -4.73 6.68
C GLY A 31 3.53 -5.42 6.05
N PRO A 32 4.40 -6.06 6.87
CA PRO A 32 5.63 -6.69 6.37
C PRO A 32 5.42 -7.82 5.35
N GLU A 33 4.34 -8.59 5.51
CA GLU A 33 4.00 -9.77 4.69
C GLU A 33 2.51 -9.80 4.33
N GLN A 34 1.82 -8.67 4.45
CA GLN A 34 0.39 -8.56 4.18
C GLN A 34 0.02 -7.15 3.77
N VAL A 35 -1.03 -7.04 2.97
CA VAL A 35 -1.67 -5.76 2.65
C VAL A 35 -3.16 -5.84 2.98
N THR A 36 -3.72 -4.69 3.31
CA THR A 36 -5.16 -4.54 3.51
C THR A 36 -5.72 -3.66 2.42
N LEU A 37 -6.67 -4.17 1.65
CA LEU A 37 -7.34 -3.45 0.59
C LEU A 37 -8.41 -2.51 1.15
N ARG A 38 -8.63 -1.36 0.51
CA ARG A 38 -9.81 -0.52 0.84
C ARG A 38 -11.09 -1.23 0.46
N GLU A 39 -11.10 -1.81 -0.74
CA GLU A 39 -12.21 -2.56 -1.32
C GLU A 39 -11.73 -3.97 -1.72
N PRO A 40 -12.44 -5.04 -1.33
CA PRO A 40 -12.14 -6.39 -1.78
C PRO A 40 -12.27 -6.50 -3.29
N ILE A 41 -11.37 -7.23 -3.93
CA ILE A 41 -11.43 -7.53 -5.37
C ILE A 41 -10.86 -8.92 -5.62
N ASP A 42 -11.27 -9.53 -6.74
CA ASP A 42 -10.61 -10.74 -7.24
C ASP A 42 -9.41 -10.38 -8.12
N ALA A 43 -8.30 -11.09 -7.86
CA ALA A 43 -7.13 -11.11 -8.72
C ALA A 43 -6.37 -12.42 -8.55
N PRO A 44 -5.75 -12.95 -9.62
CA PRO A 44 -4.97 -14.18 -9.52
C PRO A 44 -3.72 -13.99 -8.65
N ALA A 45 -3.17 -15.10 -8.17
CA ALA A 45 -1.83 -15.13 -7.62
C ALA A 45 -0.80 -14.68 -8.66
N GLY A 46 0.22 -13.95 -8.22
CA GLY A 46 1.24 -13.44 -9.15
C GLY A 46 2.05 -12.25 -8.63
N PRO A 47 2.93 -11.72 -9.49
CA PRO A 47 3.73 -10.55 -9.17
C PRO A 47 2.86 -9.30 -9.08
N ALA A 48 3.21 -8.41 -8.16
CA ALA A 48 2.57 -7.13 -7.94
C ALA A 48 3.59 -6.10 -7.42
N GLU A 49 3.25 -4.82 -7.44
CA GLU A 49 4.05 -3.77 -6.82
C GLU A 49 3.24 -3.06 -5.74
N VAL A 50 3.78 -3.01 -4.52
CA VAL A 50 3.25 -2.10 -3.50
C VAL A 50 3.83 -0.71 -3.75
N ILE A 51 2.95 0.24 -3.98
CA ILE A 51 3.25 1.64 -4.23
C ILE A 51 2.89 2.44 -3.00
N VAL A 52 3.89 3.05 -2.36
CA VAL A 52 3.73 3.97 -1.24
C VAL A 52 4.12 5.36 -1.72
N CYS A 53 3.19 6.30 -1.70
CA CYS A 53 3.45 7.70 -2.01
C CYS A 53 3.33 8.52 -0.73
N ILE A 54 4.40 9.23 -0.36
CA ILE A 54 4.44 10.13 0.80
C ILE A 54 4.81 11.52 0.30
N ASP A 55 3.92 12.49 0.48
CA ASP A 55 4.12 13.88 0.02
C ASP A 55 4.56 13.96 -1.46
N GLY A 56 3.90 13.16 -2.31
CA GLY A 56 4.18 13.06 -3.74
C GLY A 56 5.40 12.22 -4.12
N ARG A 57 6.15 11.68 -3.15
CA ARG A 57 7.31 10.81 -3.40
C ARG A 57 6.88 9.36 -3.43
N GLU A 58 6.90 8.78 -4.63
CA GLU A 58 6.53 7.39 -4.87
C GLU A 58 7.69 6.43 -4.59
N ARG A 59 7.42 5.37 -3.83
CA ARG A 59 8.31 4.22 -3.64
C ARG A 59 7.56 2.95 -4.04
N ARG A 60 8.16 2.17 -4.94
CA ARG A 60 7.63 0.88 -5.36
C ARG A 60 8.42 -0.25 -4.73
N SER A 61 7.71 -1.27 -4.27
CA SER A 61 8.30 -2.49 -3.72
C SER A 61 7.70 -3.70 -4.44
N PRO A 62 8.50 -4.47 -5.18
CA PRO A 62 8.01 -5.67 -5.84
C PRO A 62 7.65 -6.74 -4.81
N VAL A 63 6.46 -7.30 -4.94
CA VAL A 63 5.93 -8.35 -4.09
C VAL A 63 5.29 -9.45 -4.94
N MET A 64 5.11 -10.61 -4.34
CA MET A 64 4.30 -11.69 -4.88
C MET A 64 3.07 -11.88 -4.00
N LEU A 65 1.92 -12.08 -4.64
CA LEU A 65 0.66 -12.49 -4.02
C LEU A 65 0.54 -14.01 -4.18
N PRO A 66 0.95 -14.82 -3.19
CA PRO A 66 0.95 -16.28 -3.33
C PRO A 66 -0.45 -16.86 -3.51
N ASP A 67 -1.44 -16.22 -2.88
CA ASP A 67 -2.83 -16.71 -2.84
C ASP A 67 -3.78 -15.87 -3.73
N GLY A 68 -3.25 -14.82 -4.36
CA GLY A 68 -4.05 -13.83 -5.08
C GLY A 68 -4.87 -12.93 -4.14
N LEU A 69 -5.94 -12.35 -4.69
CA LEU A 69 -6.91 -11.53 -3.98
C LEU A 69 -8.30 -12.15 -4.14
N SER A 70 -9.15 -12.00 -3.12
CA SER A 70 -10.52 -12.48 -3.14
C SER A 70 -11.48 -11.34 -2.80
N SER A 71 -12.63 -11.27 -3.49
CA SER A 71 -13.72 -10.36 -3.16
C SER A 71 -14.33 -10.57 -1.77
N ASP A 72 -14.04 -11.70 -1.11
CA ASP A 72 -14.56 -12.04 0.21
C ASP A 72 -13.65 -11.56 1.36
N SER A 73 -12.43 -11.08 1.03
CA SER A 73 -11.45 -10.66 2.03
C SER A 73 -10.76 -9.34 1.65
N LYS A 74 -10.61 -8.46 2.64
CA LYS A 74 -9.76 -7.26 2.51
C LYS A 74 -8.29 -7.54 2.80
N TYR A 75 -7.95 -8.74 3.26
CA TYR A 75 -6.59 -9.11 3.63
C TYR A 75 -5.98 -9.96 2.54
N ALA A 76 -4.77 -9.61 2.12
CA ALA A 76 -3.99 -10.38 1.19
C ALA A 76 -2.57 -10.58 1.72
N ARG A 77 -2.08 -11.81 1.62
CA ARG A 77 -0.70 -12.13 1.94
C ARG A 77 0.21 -11.62 0.83
N THR A 78 1.36 -11.08 1.20
CA THR A 78 2.42 -10.68 0.28
C THR A 78 3.74 -11.30 0.72
N ILE A 79 4.59 -11.65 -0.23
CA ILE A 79 5.98 -12.02 0.02
C ILE A 79 6.88 -11.10 -0.79
N ARG A 80 8.04 -10.73 -0.26
CA ARG A 80 9.01 -9.95 -1.04
C ARG A 80 9.46 -10.77 -2.25
N GLN A 81 9.41 -10.16 -3.42
CA GLN A 81 9.99 -10.79 -4.60
C GLN A 81 11.53 -10.78 -4.45
N PRO A 82 12.21 -11.92 -4.59
CA PRO A 82 13.66 -11.95 -4.62
C PRO A 82 14.17 -11.18 -5.84
N VAL A 83 15.14 -10.28 -5.61
CA VAL A 83 15.84 -9.52 -6.65
C VAL A 83 16.88 -10.35 -7.37
#